data_AF-A0A1U9N5E8-F1
#
_entry.id   AF-A0A1U9N5E8-F1
#
_cell.length_a   1.000
_cell.length_b   1.000
_cell.length_c   1.000
_cell.angle_alpha   90.00
_cell.angle_beta   90.00
_cell.angle_gamma   90.00
#
_symmetry.space_group_name_H-M   'P 1'
#
loop_
_entity.id
_entity.type
_entity.pdbx_description
1 polymer ?
#
loop_
_entity_poly.entity_id
_entity_poly.type
_entity_poly.pdbx_seq_one_letter_code
_entity_poly.pdbx_strand_id
1 'polypeptide(L)'
;MARKKTQAYTEEFRREAVKRAEQEGNTTASVARDLGISAQQIYNWRRQFTRLSEKQFNSVAGVDYSKNESDELRQLKRRNAELEKELAFLKKAAAYFANQHE
;
A
#
# COMPACT_ATOMS: atom_id res chain seq x y z
N MET A 1 -27.95 -22.01 8.20
CA MET A 1 -26.78 -22.68 7.57
C MET A 1 -25.58 -22.52 8.49
N ALA A 2 -25.14 -23.58 9.17
CA ALA A 2 -23.94 -23.52 10.01
C ALA A 2 -22.69 -23.34 9.14
N ARG A 3 -21.85 -22.33 9.43
CA ARG A 3 -20.56 -22.16 8.73
C ARG A 3 -19.69 -23.38 9.01
N LYS A 4 -19.35 -24.14 7.96
CA LYS A 4 -18.38 -25.24 8.03
C LYS A 4 -17.06 -24.66 8.55
N LYS A 5 -16.63 -25.09 9.74
CA LYS A 5 -15.37 -24.67 10.36
C LYS A 5 -14.24 -25.29 9.55
N THR A 6 -13.69 -24.54 8.60
CA THR A 6 -12.55 -24.98 7.80
C THR A 6 -11.33 -25.04 8.72
N GLN A 7 -10.67 -26.21 8.77
CA GLN A 7 -9.39 -26.35 9.43
C GLN A 7 -8.43 -25.30 8.88
N ALA A 8 -7.81 -24.53 9.78
CA ALA A 8 -6.89 -23.49 9.40
C ALA A 8 -5.53 -24.13 9.10
N TYR A 9 -5.00 -23.90 7.89
CA TYR A 9 -3.61 -24.27 7.58
C TYR A 9 -2.65 -23.52 8.51
N THR A 10 -1.58 -24.20 8.93
CA THR A 10 -0.51 -23.59 9.72
C THR A 10 0.16 -22.47 8.94
N GLU A 11 0.76 -21.50 9.64
CA GLU A 11 1.45 -20.39 8.98
C GLU A 11 2.60 -20.86 8.09
N GLU A 12 3.38 -21.84 8.57
CA GLU A 12 4.47 -22.47 7.81
C GLU A 12 4.00 -23.05 6.49
N PHE A 13 2.88 -23.78 6.49
CA PHE A 13 2.31 -24.34 5.27
C PHE A 13 1.93 -23.25 4.26
N ARG A 14 1.35 -22.15 4.76
CA ARG A 14 0.96 -21.02 3.89
C ARG A 14 2.19 -20.32 3.29
N ARG A 15 3.25 -20.14 4.09
CA ARG A 15 4.51 -19.53 3.62
C ARG A 15 5.18 -20.38 2.56
N GLU A 16 5.31 -21.68 2.79
CA GLU A 16 5.89 -22.62 1.82
C GLU A 16 5.06 -22.71 0.54
N ALA A 17 3.73 -22.72 0.64
CA ALA A 17 2.84 -22.70 -0.53
C ALA A 17 3.03 -21.42 -1.39
N VAL A 18 3.15 -20.26 -0.75
CA VAL A 18 3.40 -18.99 -1.44
C VAL A 18 4.80 -18.97 -2.05
N LYS A 19 5.82 -19.38 -1.29
CA LYS A 19 7.22 -19.45 -1.76
C LYS A 19 7.36 -20.35 -2.98
N ARG A 20 6.74 -21.53 -2.96
CA ARG A 20 6.72 -22.46 -4.11
C ARG A 20 6.01 -21.85 -5.33
N ALA A 21 4.98 -21.05 -5.11
CA ALA A 21 4.27 -20.35 -6.18
C ALA A 21 5.01 -19.13 -6.76
N GLU A 22 6.06 -18.64 -6.08
CA GLU A 22 6.91 -17.54 -6.54
C GLU A 22 8.19 -18.02 -7.25
N GLN A 23 8.50 -19.32 -7.18
CA GLN A 23 9.63 -19.91 -7.91
C GLN A 23 9.39 -19.87 -9.42
N GLU A 24 10.45 -19.56 -10.18
CA GLU A 24 10.41 -19.57 -11.64
C GLU A 24 9.99 -20.95 -12.18
N GLY A 25 9.07 -20.96 -13.14
CA GLY A 25 8.50 -22.17 -13.72
C GLY A 25 7.27 -22.73 -13.01
N ASN A 26 6.96 -22.29 -11.79
CA ASN A 26 5.72 -22.68 -11.09
C ASN A 26 4.64 -21.60 -11.26
N THR A 27 3.43 -22.03 -11.62
CA THR A 27 2.25 -21.15 -11.58
C THR A 27 1.47 -21.39 -10.29
N THR A 28 0.82 -20.34 -9.77
CA THR A 28 -0.05 -20.45 -8.59
C THR A 28 -1.12 -21.53 -8.77
N ALA A 29 -1.64 -21.70 -9.98
CA ALA A 29 -2.62 -22.73 -10.31
C ALA A 29 -2.03 -24.16 -10.31
N SER A 30 -0.77 -24.34 -10.72
CA SER A 30 -0.09 -25.64 -10.64
C SER A 30 0.17 -26.03 -9.19
N VAL A 31 0.74 -25.10 -8.40
CA VAL A 31 1.04 -25.33 -6.98
C VAL A 31 -0.24 -25.61 -6.19
N ALA A 32 -1.33 -24.90 -6.50
CA ALA A 32 -2.63 -25.15 -5.86
C ALA A 32 -3.15 -26.56 -6.15
N ARG A 33 -3.02 -27.05 -7.39
CA ARG A 33 -3.41 -28.41 -7.77
C ARG A 33 -2.58 -29.45 -7.02
N ASP A 34 -1.26 -29.28 -6.96
CA ASP A 34 -0.36 -30.19 -6.25
C ASP A 34 -0.65 -30.25 -4.74
N LEU A 35 -1.00 -29.12 -4.14
CA LEU A 35 -1.30 -29.01 -2.71
C LEU A 35 -2.77 -29.34 -2.37
N GLY A 36 -3.63 -29.59 -3.37
CA GLY A 36 -5.05 -29.86 -3.16
C GLY A 36 -5.84 -28.67 -2.60
N ILE A 37 -5.39 -27.44 -2.86
CA ILE A 37 -6.01 -26.20 -2.39
C ILE A 37 -6.48 -25.34 -3.56
N SER A 38 -7.22 -24.27 -3.27
CA SER A 38 -7.60 -23.33 -4.33
C SER A 38 -6.49 -22.30 -4.60
N ALA A 39 -6.28 -21.94 -5.87
CA ALA A 39 -5.33 -20.89 -6.23
C ALA A 39 -5.66 -19.56 -5.53
N GLN A 40 -6.95 -19.28 -5.32
CA GLN A 40 -7.40 -18.10 -4.57
C GLN A 40 -6.88 -18.07 -3.13
N GLN A 41 -6.76 -19.23 -2.46
CA GLN A 41 -6.17 -19.28 -1.11
C GLN A 41 -4.71 -18.85 -1.13
N ILE A 42 -3.93 -19.32 -2.10
CA ILE A 42 -2.53 -18.92 -2.26
C ILE A 42 -2.42 -17.41 -2.56
N TYR A 43 -3.26 -16.86 -3.45
CA TYR A 43 -3.30 -15.41 -3.69
C TYR A 43 -3.63 -14.61 -2.43
N ASN A 44 -4.60 -15.09 -1.64
CA ASN A 44 -4.99 -14.44 -0.39
C ASN A 44 -3.85 -14.47 0.63
N TRP A 45 -3.11 -15.59 0.74
CA TRP A 45 -1.94 -15.69 1.62
C TRP A 45 -0.80 -14.80 1.17
N ARG A 46 -0.51 -14.76 -0.14
CA ARG A 46 0.47 -13.84 -0.71
C ARG A 46 0.17 -12.41 -0.32
N ARG A 47 -1.06 -11.95 -0.53
CA ARG A 47 -1.50 -10.59 -0.14
C ARG A 47 -1.40 -10.35 1.37
N GLN A 48 -1.70 -11.35 2.19
CA GLN A 48 -1.54 -11.25 3.65
C GLN A 48 -0.08 -11.06 4.03
N PHE A 49 0.84 -11.86 3.48
CA PHE A 49 2.27 -11.76 3.76
C PHE A 49 2.88 -10.45 3.24
N THR A 50 2.50 -9.99 2.04
CA THR A 50 2.94 -8.68 1.54
C THR A 50 2.49 -7.55 2.46
N ARG A 51 1.21 -7.54 2.87
CA ARG A 51 0.69 -6.51 3.78
C ARG A 51 1.33 -6.59 5.17
N LEU A 52 1.62 -7.80 5.66
CA LEU A 52 2.34 -8.00 6.92
C LEU A 52 3.76 -7.47 6.83
N SER A 53 4.47 -7.72 5.72
CA SER A 53 5.80 -7.19 5.47
C SER A 53 5.81 -5.66 5.35
N GLU A 54 4.87 -5.08 4.60
CA GLU A 54 4.69 -3.63 4.52
C GLU A 54 4.38 -3.02 5.88
N LYS A 55 3.50 -3.65 6.66
CA LYS A 55 3.20 -3.19 8.02
C LYS A 55 4.40 -3.31 8.94
N GLN A 56 5.16 -4.40 8.89
CA GLN A 56 6.37 -4.59 9.70
C GLN A 56 7.45 -3.57 9.33
N PHE A 57 7.64 -3.31 8.03
CA PHE A 57 8.57 -2.28 7.56
C PHE A 57 8.14 -0.88 8.00
N ASN A 58 6.84 -0.61 7.93
CA ASN A 58 6.24 0.63 8.38
C ASN A 58 5.92 0.63 9.88
N SER A 59 6.34 -0.38 10.65
CA SER A 59 6.12 -0.44 12.09
C SER A 59 7.37 -0.84 12.86
N VAL A 60 8.01 0.14 13.50
CA VAL A 60 9.08 -0.09 14.47
C VAL A 60 8.50 0.07 15.87
N ALA A 61 8.71 -0.92 16.74
CA ALA A 61 8.29 -0.91 18.15
C ALA A 61 6.79 -0.64 18.39
N GLY A 62 5.91 -1.10 17.48
CA GLY A 62 4.45 -0.97 17.62
C GLY A 62 3.86 0.36 17.16
N VAL A 63 4.68 1.28 16.65
CA VAL A 63 4.23 2.54 16.03
C VAL A 63 4.09 2.32 14.52
N ASP A 64 2.89 2.51 13.96
CA ASP A 64 2.63 2.44 12.51
C ASP A 64 2.96 3.78 11.84
N TYR A 65 4.15 3.87 11.25
CA TYR A 65 4.68 5.04 10.55
C TYR A 65 3.96 5.33 9.22
N SER A 66 3.28 4.34 8.63
CA SER A 66 2.57 4.53 7.34
C SER A 66 1.44 5.56 7.45
N LYS A 67 0.81 5.63 8.62
CA LYS A 67 -0.29 6.57 8.88
C LYS A 67 0.24 8.00 9.05
N ASN A 68 1.31 8.16 9.82
CA ASN A 68 1.92 9.47 10.06
C ASN A 68 2.52 10.06 8.78
N GLU A 69 3.22 9.24 7.98
CA GLU A 69 3.77 9.68 6.69
C GLU A 69 2.67 10.12 5.73
N SER A 70 1.52 9.44 5.72
CA SER A 70 0.37 9.82 4.89
C SER A 70 -0.26 11.15 5.30
N ASP A 71 -0.31 11.44 6.61
CA ASP A 71 -0.90 12.67 7.14
C ASP A 71 0.03 13.88 6.93
N GLU A 72 1.33 13.71 7.16
CA GLU A 72 2.36 14.73 6.88
C GLU A 72 2.41 15.08 5.39
N LEU A 73 2.41 14.08 4.50
CA LEU A 73 2.35 14.31 3.05
C LEU A 73 1.09 15.07 2.64
N ARG A 74 -0.05 14.78 3.28
CA ARG A 74 -1.31 15.48 3.00
C ARG A 74 -1.26 16.93 3.47
N GLN A 75 -0.66 17.18 4.63
CA GLN A 75 -0.47 18.53 5.16
C GLN A 75 0.50 19.34 4.29
N LEU A 76 1.62 18.75 3.89
CA LEU A 76 2.60 19.36 2.98
C LEU A 76 1.97 19.71 1.62
N LYS A 77 1.20 18.80 1.02
CA LYS A 77 0.48 19.09 -0.24
C LYS A 77 -0.51 20.24 -0.11
N ARG A 78 -1.24 20.31 1.01
CA ARG A 78 -2.16 21.43 1.29
C ARG A 78 -1.41 22.75 1.41
N ARG A 79 -0.31 22.76 2.16
CA ARG A 79 0.49 23.97 2.35
C ARG A 79 1.11 24.45 1.05
N ASN A 80 1.61 23.53 0.23
CA ASN A 80 2.19 23.87 -1.07
C ASN A 80 1.12 24.50 -2.00
N ALA A 81 -0.07 23.90 -2.07
CA ALA A 81 -1.18 24.45 -2.86
C ALA A 81 -1.65 25.85 -2.38
N GLU A 82 -1.54 26.13 -1.08
CA GLU A 82 -1.84 27.45 -0.51
C GLU A 82 -0.77 28.48 -0.91
N LEU A 83 0.50 28.12 -0.76
CA LEU A 83 1.64 28.96 -1.19
C LEU A 83 1.61 29.25 -2.69
N GLU A 84 1.27 28.27 -3.53
CA GLU A 84 1.11 28.48 -4.97
C GLU A 84 0.02 29.51 -5.30
N LYS A 85 -1.08 29.52 -4.56
CA LYS A 85 -2.15 30.53 -4.72
C LYS A 85 -1.68 31.91 -4.29
N GLU A 86 -0.98 32.02 -3.16
CA GLU A 86 -0.41 33.29 -2.68
C GLU A 86 0.59 33.84 -3.71
N LEU A 87 1.49 33.00 -4.21
CA LEU A 87 2.44 33.39 -5.26
C LEU A 87 1.72 33.83 -6.54
N ALA A 88 0.68 33.12 -6.96
CA ALA A 88 -0.10 33.50 -8.14
C ALA A 88 -0.81 34.86 -7.95
N PHE A 89 -1.34 35.12 -6.75
CA PHE A 89 -1.96 36.40 -6.42
C PHE A 89 -0.92 37.54 -6.43
N LEU A 90 0.21 37.36 -5.75
CA LEU A 90 1.28 38.35 -5.69
C LEU A 90 1.85 38.66 -7.08
N LYS A 91 2.03 37.65 -7.94
CA LYS A 91 2.46 37.84 -9.33
C LYS A 91 1.43 38.67 -10.13
N LYS A 92 0.13 38.41 -9.97
CA LYS A 92 -0.92 39.20 -10.63
C LYS A 92 -0.93 40.64 -10.13
N ALA A 93 -0.79 40.84 -8.81
CA ALA A 93 -0.72 42.18 -8.23
C ALA A 93 0.51 42.94 -8.74
N ALA A 94 1.69 42.33 -8.73
CA ALA A 94 2.91 42.92 -9.26
C ALA A 94 2.78 43.30 -10.73
N ALA A 95 2.19 42.44 -11.56
CA ALA A 95 1.92 42.73 -12.97
C ALA A 95 0.94 43.90 -13.15
N TYR A 96 -0.12 43.97 -12.33
CA TYR A 96 -1.07 45.09 -12.35
C TYR A 96 -0.38 46.40 -12.02
N PHE A 97 0.43 46.46 -10.96
CA PHE A 97 1.14 47.67 -10.55
C PHE A 97 2.22 48.08 -11.55
N ALA A 98 2.93 47.13 -12.16
CA ALA A 98 3.92 47.43 -13.20
C ALA A 98 3.28 48.11 -14.44
N ASN A 99 2.05 47.75 -14.79
CA ASN A 99 1.31 48.34 -15.92
C ASN A 99 0.59 49.66 -15.58
N GLN A 100 0.59 50.11 -14.31
CA GLN A 100 -0.03 51.37 -13.87
C GLN A 100 0.98 52.52 -13.74
N HIS A 101 2.27 52.25 -13.92
CA HIS A 101 3.35 53.24 -13.83
C HIS A 101 3.84 53.77 -15.20
N GLU A 102 3.08 53.53 -16.28
CA GLU A 102 3.16 54.26 -17.56
C GLU A 102 2.03 55.29 -17.66
#